data_AF-A0A6P6FHD8-F1
#
_entry.id   AF-A0A6P6FHD8-F1
#
_cell.length_a   1.000
_cell.length_b   1.000
_cell.length_c   1.000
_cell.angle_alpha   90.00
_cell.angle_beta   90.00
_cell.angle_gamma   90.00
#
_symmetry.space_group_name_H-M   'P 1'
#
loop_
_entity.id
_entity.type
_entity.pdbx_description
1 polymer ?
#
loop_
_entity_poly.entity_id
_entity_poly.type
_entity_poly.pdbx_seq_one_letter_code
_entity_poly.pdbx_strand_id
1 'polypeptide(L)'
;MIHKALGYEYLEAWCYILDLTALLFQVTGKARSPQLVEILRSLAELRDFYNFSLINDAEYAIGAAIRVLGLETVLNLIPLKVSDNAINLKRTWLLPLLKDCVLGGSLTFFMETLLPIAALCE
;
A
#
# COMPACT_ATOMS: atom_id res chain seq x y z
N MET A 1 8.80 -6.43 14.68
CA MET A 1 10.17 -5.89 14.81
C MET A 1 10.45 -4.85 13.72
N ILE A 2 10.19 -5.13 12.44
CA ILE A 2 10.43 -4.20 11.31
C ILE A 2 9.51 -2.97 11.29
N HIS A 3 8.22 -3.09 11.61
CA HIS A 3 7.32 -1.93 11.72
C HIS A 3 7.88 -0.81 12.62
N LYS A 4 8.57 -1.15 13.72
CA LYS A 4 9.15 -0.15 14.63
C LYS A 4 10.31 0.62 13.98
N ALA A 5 11.03 0.00 13.05
CA ALA A 5 12.11 0.63 12.31
C ALA A 5 11.61 1.71 11.33
N LEU A 6 10.31 1.74 11.01
CA LEU A 6 9.70 2.82 10.23
C LEU A 6 9.39 4.08 11.07
N GLY A 7 9.81 4.11 12.34
CA GLY A 7 9.71 5.29 13.20
C GLY A 7 10.72 6.39 12.85
N TYR A 8 10.41 7.62 13.27
CA TYR A 8 11.24 8.81 13.03
C TYR A 8 12.66 8.73 13.60
N GLU A 9 12.87 7.90 14.62
CA GLU A 9 14.19 7.69 15.24
C GLU A 9 15.22 7.04 14.27
N TYR A 10 14.78 6.57 13.10
CA TYR A 10 15.63 5.94 12.08
C TYR A 10 15.65 6.67 10.73
N LEU A 11 15.30 7.96 10.69
CA LEU A 11 15.20 8.79 9.48
C LEU A 11 16.40 8.62 8.51
N GLU A 12 17.63 8.60 9.04
CA GLU A 12 18.85 8.48 8.22
C GLU A 12 19.03 7.11 7.56
N ALA A 13 18.34 6.07 8.06
CA ALA A 13 18.42 4.71 7.56
C ALA A 13 17.18 4.29 6.76
N TRP A 14 16.20 5.18 6.57
CA TRP A 14 14.92 4.83 5.96
C TRP A 14 15.04 4.28 4.53
N CYS A 15 15.98 4.76 3.72
CA CYS A 15 16.20 4.20 2.38
C CYS A 15 16.47 2.69 2.44
N TYR A 16 17.40 2.26 3.32
CA TYR A 16 17.73 0.85 3.52
C TYR A 16 16.58 0.06 4.15
N ILE A 17 15.83 0.68 5.07
CA ILE A 17 14.69 0.03 5.75
C ILE A 17 13.54 -0.22 4.78
N LEU A 18 13.26 0.72 3.87
CA LEU A 18 12.21 0.60 2.87
C LEU A 18 12.57 -0.47 1.82
N ASP A 19 13.82 -0.48 1.34
CA ASP A 19 14.32 -1.53 0.45
C ASP A 19 14.25 -2.92 1.08
N LEU A 20 14.70 -3.05 2.33
CA LEU A 20 14.59 -4.30 3.08
C LEU A 20 13.14 -4.74 3.27
N THR A 21 12.24 -3.78 3.47
CA THR A 21 10.81 -4.05 3.61
C THR A 21 10.19 -4.54 2.30
N ALA A 22 10.58 -3.97 1.16
CA ALA A 22 10.17 -4.45 -0.16
C ALA A 22 10.64 -5.90 -0.39
N LEU A 23 11.90 -6.19 -0.08
CA LEU A 23 12.47 -7.54 -0.15
C LEU A 23 11.75 -8.51 0.79
N LEU A 24 11.41 -8.08 2.00
CA LEU A 24 10.66 -8.88 2.96
C LEU A 24 9.31 -9.33 2.38
N PHE A 25 8.54 -8.42 1.78
CA PHE A 25 7.29 -8.78 1.12
C PHE A 25 7.50 -9.82 0.03
N GLN A 26 8.50 -9.62 -0.84
CA GLN A 26 8.79 -10.54 -1.94
C GLN A 26 9.16 -11.96 -1.47
N VAL A 27 9.94 -12.08 -0.38
CA VAL A 27 10.41 -13.37 0.14
C VAL A 27 9.35 -14.07 0.98
N THR A 28 8.70 -13.35 1.90
CA THR A 28 7.82 -13.94 2.93
C THR A 28 6.34 -13.94 2.54
N GLY A 29 6.01 -13.29 1.44
CA GLY A 29 4.65 -13.02 0.99
C GLY A 29 3.68 -14.18 0.93
N LYS A 30 4.18 -15.37 0.57
CA LYS A 30 3.36 -16.58 0.45
C LYS A 30 2.80 -17.04 1.81
N ALA A 31 3.43 -16.66 2.92
CA ALA A 31 3.01 -17.04 4.26
C ALA A 31 1.85 -16.19 4.81
N ARG A 32 1.44 -15.10 4.11
CA ARG A 32 0.34 -14.17 4.51
C ARG A 32 0.31 -13.88 6.02
N SER A 33 1.48 -13.58 6.60
CA SER A 33 1.60 -13.33 8.03
C SER A 33 0.85 -12.04 8.42
N PRO A 34 0.13 -12.00 9.56
CA PRO A 34 -0.52 -10.79 10.06
C PRO A 34 0.48 -9.63 10.27
N GLN A 35 1.75 -9.95 10.49
CA GLN A 35 2.81 -8.94 10.62
C GLN A 35 3.04 -8.15 9.32
N LEU A 36 2.81 -8.76 8.15
CA LEU A 36 2.96 -8.08 6.86
C LEU A 36 1.86 -7.03 6.66
N VAL A 37 0.66 -7.30 7.16
CA VAL A 37 -0.46 -6.35 7.13
C VAL A 37 -0.15 -5.13 8.01
N GLU A 38 0.41 -5.35 9.20
CA GLU A 38 0.82 -4.26 10.09
C GLU A 38 1.94 -3.41 9.47
N ILE A 39 2.93 -4.02 8.81
CA ILE A 39 3.99 -3.29 8.10
C ILE A 39 3.41 -2.46 6.96
N LEU A 40 2.46 -3.01 6.17
CA LEU A 40 1.79 -2.27 5.12
C LEU A 40 1.02 -1.06 5.67
N ARG A 41 0.40 -1.19 6.85
CA ARG A 41 -0.31 -0.07 7.51
C ARG A 41 0.66 1.06 7.83
N SER A 42 1.81 0.75 8.42
CA SER A 42 2.82 1.78 8.73
C SER A 42 3.35 2.44 7.48
N LEU A 43 3.60 1.67 6.40
CA LEU A 43 4.06 2.23 5.13
C LEU A 43 3.03 3.21 4.54
N ALA A 44 1.75 2.86 4.61
CA ALA A 44 0.68 3.73 4.15
C ALA A 44 0.59 5.01 5.00
N GLU A 45 0.69 4.90 6.32
CA GLU A 45 0.72 6.07 7.23
C GLU A 45 1.94 6.95 6.99
N LEU A 46 3.11 6.33 6.79
CA LEU A 46 4.36 7.01 6.46
C LEU A 46 4.26 7.76 5.13
N ARG A 47 3.67 7.12 4.11
CA ARG A 47 3.47 7.73 2.78
C ARG A 47 2.54 8.94 2.81
N ASP A 48 1.54 8.92 3.69
CA ASP A 48 0.59 10.02 3.90
C ASP A 48 1.19 11.18 4.70
N PHE A 49 2.37 11.00 5.30
CA PHE A 49 2.98 12.03 6.13
C PHE A 49 3.46 13.23 5.30
N TYR A 50 3.18 14.44 5.80
CA TYR A 50 3.52 15.69 5.13
C TYR A 50 5.05 15.86 5.04
N ASN A 51 5.57 16.27 3.88
CA ASN A 51 7.01 16.46 3.61
C ASN A 51 7.88 15.19 3.67
N PHE A 52 7.30 14.00 3.50
CA PHE A 52 8.08 12.77 3.35
C PHE A 52 8.95 12.81 2.09
N SER A 53 10.27 12.64 2.24
CA SER A 53 11.24 12.77 1.14
C SER A 53 11.47 11.46 0.36
N LEU A 54 11.22 10.31 0.98
CA LEU A 54 11.48 8.97 0.42
C LEU A 54 10.20 8.34 -0.17
N ILE A 55 9.39 9.18 -0.81
CA ILE A 55 8.11 8.80 -1.41
C ILE A 55 8.26 7.58 -2.31
N ASN A 56 9.22 7.62 -3.23
CA ASN A 56 9.42 6.57 -4.22
C ASN A 56 9.79 5.24 -3.57
N ASP A 57 10.62 5.26 -2.52
CA ASP A 57 11.05 4.05 -1.81
C ASP A 57 9.88 3.42 -1.03
N ALA A 58 9.04 4.26 -0.40
CA ALA A 58 7.83 3.78 0.27
C ALA A 58 6.81 3.23 -0.73
N GLU A 59 6.57 3.93 -1.83
CA GLU A 59 5.70 3.48 -2.92
C GLU A 59 6.22 2.18 -3.56
N TYR A 60 7.54 2.03 -3.69
CA TYR A 60 8.18 0.79 -4.14
C TYR A 60 7.90 -0.38 -3.17
N ALA A 61 8.07 -0.17 -1.87
CA ALA A 61 7.76 -1.17 -0.86
C ALA A 61 6.26 -1.54 -0.84
N ILE A 62 5.38 -0.55 -1.00
CA ILE A 62 3.93 -0.76 -1.11
C ILE A 62 3.58 -1.52 -2.39
N GLY A 63 4.24 -1.20 -3.51
CA GLY A 63 4.12 -1.93 -4.78
C GLY A 63 4.50 -3.40 -4.65
N ALA A 64 5.58 -3.70 -3.94
CA ALA A 64 5.98 -5.06 -3.61
C ALA A 64 4.90 -5.77 -2.77
N ALA A 65 4.31 -5.07 -1.79
CA ALA A 65 3.20 -5.60 -1.00
C ALA A 65 1.95 -5.89 -1.85
N ILE A 66 1.59 -5.02 -2.80
CA ILE A 66 0.46 -5.22 -3.72
C ILE A 66 0.62 -6.50 -4.54
N ARG A 67 1.81 -6.71 -5.12
CA ARG A 67 2.12 -7.90 -5.93
C ARG A 67 1.97 -9.21 -5.16
N VAL A 68 2.16 -9.14 -3.85
CA VAL A 68 2.28 -10.30 -2.96
C VAL A 68 0.98 -10.59 -2.18
N LEU A 69 0.43 -9.57 -1.52
CA LEU A 69 -0.76 -9.68 -0.67
C LEU A 69 -2.05 -9.62 -1.49
N GLY A 70 -1.98 -9.08 -2.71
CA GLY A 70 -3.11 -8.91 -3.61
C GLY A 70 -3.92 -7.65 -3.31
N LEU A 71 -4.71 -7.26 -4.31
CA LEU A 71 -5.49 -6.03 -4.30
C LEU A 71 -6.51 -5.97 -3.15
N GLU A 72 -7.19 -7.08 -2.87
CA GLU A 72 -8.22 -7.16 -1.83
C GLU A 72 -7.66 -6.84 -0.44
N THR A 73 -6.56 -7.49 -0.05
CA THR A 73 -5.89 -7.25 1.23
C THR A 73 -5.44 -5.78 1.35
N VAL A 74 -4.89 -5.22 0.27
CA VAL A 74 -4.39 -3.85 0.26
C VAL A 74 -5.53 -2.84 0.36
N LEU A 75 -6.59 -2.98 -0.43
CA LEU A 75 -7.71 -2.02 -0.42
C LEU A 75 -8.57 -2.12 0.85
N ASN A 76 -8.63 -3.29 1.48
CA ASN A 76 -9.23 -3.43 2.81
C ASN A 76 -8.44 -2.67 3.89
N LEU A 77 -7.13 -2.53 3.73
CA LEU A 77 -6.26 -1.83 4.68
C LEU A 77 -6.10 -0.33 4.35
N ILE A 78 -6.01 0.00 3.06
CA ILE A 78 -5.81 1.36 2.53
C ILE A 78 -7.01 1.69 1.65
N PRO A 79 -8.16 2.05 2.24
CA PRO A 79 -9.39 2.24 1.49
C PRO A 79 -9.34 3.52 0.65
N LEU A 80 -9.73 3.36 -0.62
CA LEU A 80 -9.90 4.46 -1.58
C LEU A 80 -11.23 5.22 -1.41
N LYS A 81 -12.15 4.71 -0.59
CA LYS A 81 -13.42 5.35 -0.25
C LYS A 81 -13.43 5.76 1.23
N VAL A 82 -14.07 6.89 1.53
CA VAL A 82 -14.39 7.31 2.91
C VAL A 82 -15.81 6.91 3.29
N SER A 83 -16.72 6.94 2.31
CA SER A 83 -18.11 6.47 2.39
C SER A 83 -18.56 6.01 1.00
N ASP A 84 -19.77 5.46 0.88
CA ASP A 84 -20.28 4.94 -0.40
C ASP A 84 -20.27 5.97 -1.54
N ASN A 85 -20.38 7.26 -1.21
CA ASN A 85 -20.43 8.36 -2.17
C ASN A 85 -19.22 9.31 -2.10
N ALA A 86 -18.14 8.96 -1.39
CA ALA A 86 -17.00 9.86 -1.23
C ALA A 86 -15.65 9.14 -1.42
N ILE A 87 -14.86 9.66 -2.34
CA ILE A 87 -13.49 9.20 -2.61
C ILE A 87 -12.53 9.76 -1.56
N ASN A 88 -11.62 8.92 -1.09
CA ASN A 88 -10.54 9.31 -0.20
C ASN A 88 -9.41 9.97 -1.01
N LEU A 89 -9.52 11.28 -1.22
CA LEU A 89 -8.54 12.08 -1.97
C LEU A 89 -7.11 11.99 -1.40
N LYS A 90 -6.95 11.68 -0.11
CA LYS A 90 -5.62 11.50 0.51
C LYS A 90 -4.92 10.22 0.06
N ARG A 91 -5.68 9.22 -0.40
CA ARG A 91 -5.19 7.90 -0.79
C ARG A 91 -5.18 7.67 -2.31
N THR A 92 -5.49 8.70 -3.11
CA THR A 92 -5.50 8.58 -4.58
C THR A 92 -4.12 8.33 -5.19
N TRP A 93 -3.04 8.61 -4.46
CA TRP A 93 -1.67 8.21 -4.83
C TRP A 93 -1.52 6.69 -5.00
N LEU A 94 -2.43 5.90 -4.43
CA LEU A 94 -2.45 4.45 -4.60
C LEU A 94 -2.89 4.04 -6.02
N LEU A 95 -3.67 4.85 -6.74
CA LEU A 95 -4.21 4.48 -8.06
C LEU A 95 -3.13 4.17 -9.11
N PRO A 96 -2.08 5.01 -9.31
CA PRO A 96 -0.95 4.66 -10.17
C PRO A 96 -0.26 3.36 -9.75
N LEU A 97 -0.06 3.14 -8.45
CA LEU A 97 0.56 1.91 -7.93
C LEU A 97 -0.27 0.67 -8.23
N LEU A 98 -1.60 0.73 -8.08
CA LEU A 98 -2.47 -0.39 -8.42
C LEU A 98 -2.39 -0.73 -9.90
N LYS A 99 -2.37 0.29 -10.77
CA LYS A 99 -2.22 0.11 -12.21
C LYS A 99 -0.93 -0.66 -12.56
N ASP A 100 0.18 -0.34 -11.90
CA ASP A 100 1.50 -0.88 -12.25
C ASP A 100 1.88 -2.17 -11.50
N CYS A 101 1.28 -2.41 -10.33
CA CYS A 101 1.69 -3.48 -9.42
C CYS A 101 0.69 -4.62 -9.27
N VAL A 102 -0.55 -4.50 -9.77
CA VAL A 102 -1.49 -5.62 -9.75
C VAL A 102 -1.08 -6.67 -10.79
N LEU A 103 -0.67 -7.85 -10.32
CA LEU A 103 -0.29 -8.99 -11.18
C LEU A 103 -1.42 -10.01 -11.39
N GLY A 104 -2.62 -9.70 -10.91
CA GLY A 104 -3.80 -10.57 -10.99
C GLY A 104 -4.86 -10.18 -9.96
N GLY A 105 -6.07 -10.68 -10.14
CA GLY A 105 -7.20 -10.41 -9.26
C GLY A 105 -8.48 -10.94 -9.86
N SER A 106 -9.51 -11.11 -9.03
CA SER A 106 -10.83 -11.46 -9.55
C SER A 106 -11.41 -10.27 -10.30
N LEU A 107 -11.85 -10.47 -11.54
CA LEU A 107 -12.58 -9.44 -12.29
C LEU A 107 -13.83 -8.97 -11.52
N THR A 108 -14.47 -9.89 -10.78
CA THR A 108 -15.58 -9.56 -9.89
C THR A 108 -15.18 -8.54 -8.85
N PHE A 109 -14.02 -8.72 -8.20
CA PHE A 109 -13.52 -7.77 -7.20
C PHE A 109 -13.25 -6.38 -7.81
N PHE A 110 -12.70 -6.33 -9.03
CA PHE A 110 -12.53 -5.08 -9.77
C PHE A 110 -13.87 -4.37 -10.03
N MET A 111 -14.89 -5.11 -10.47
CA MET A 111 -16.23 -4.58 -10.72
C MET A 111 -16.93 -4.13 -9.44
N GLU A 112 -16.72 -4.81 -8.31
CA GLU A 112 -17.36 -4.47 -7.04
C GLU A 112 -16.67 -3.34 -6.29
N THR A 113 -15.34 -3.20 -6.46
CA THR A 113 -14.55 -2.26 -5.65
C THR A 113 -14.10 -1.03 -6.43
N LEU A 114 -13.50 -1.21 -7.62
CA LEU A 114 -12.89 -0.11 -8.37
C LEU A 114 -13.85 0.56 -9.35
N LEU A 115 -14.75 -0.20 -9.99
CA LEU A 115 -15.73 0.37 -10.92
C LEU A 115 -16.66 1.41 -10.25
N PRO A 116 -17.19 1.19 -9.03
CA PRO A 116 -18.01 2.20 -8.38
C PRO A 116 -17.23 3.44 -7.97
N ILE A 117 -15.90 3.33 -7.79
CA ILE A 117 -15.04 4.51 -7.54
C ILE A 117 -14.89 5.31 -8.82
N ALA A 118 -14.70 4.65 -9.97
CA ALA A 118 -14.59 5.34 -11.25
C ALA A 118 -15.87 6.11 -11.60
N ALA A 119 -17.05 5.55 -11.30
CA ALA A 119 -18.34 6.21 -11.51
C ALA A 119 -18.56 7.46 -10.62
N LEU A 120 -17.81 7.59 -9.52
CA LEU A 120 -17.85 8.79 -8.66
C LEU A 120 -16.95 9.93 -9.17
N CYS A 121 -16.15 9.68 -10.22
CA CYS A 121 -15.24 10.66 -10.82
C CYS A 121 -15.81 11.37 -12.06
N GLU A 122 -17.04 11.04 -12.49
CA GLU A 122 -17.77 11.73 -13.57
C GLU A 122 -18.40 13.05 -13.07
#